data_AF-A0A853LNJ6-F1
#
_entry.id   AF-A0A853LNJ6-F1
#
_cell.length_a   1.000
_cell.length_b   1.000
_cell.length_c   1.000
_cell.angle_alpha   90.00
_cell.angle_beta   90.00
_cell.angle_gamma   90.00
#
_symmetry.space_group_name_H-M   'P 1'
#
loop_
_entity.id
_entity.type
_entity.pdbx_description
1 polymer ?
#
loop_
_entity_poly.entity_id
_entity_poly.type
_entity_poly.pdbx_seq_one_letter_code
_entity_poly.pdbx_strand_id
1 'polypeptide(L)' 'MRADFSPNYVRLLEHGDARDVGDTMAAGSEEAIFRRLCRYRDAGVTDLAARIVSLGEDAAARSASRRRTQEFLASLAL' A
#
# COMPACT_ATOMS: atom_id res chain seq x y z
N MET A 1 -16.88 13.22 3.68
CA MET A 1 -16.73 12.23 4.76
C MET A 1 -15.23 12.12 5.03
N ARG A 2 -14.75 12.61 6.18
CA ARG A 2 -13.32 12.77 6.49
C ARG A 2 -12.77 11.41 6.92
N ALA A 3 -11.79 10.86 6.19
CA ALA A 3 -11.04 9.70 6.65
C ALA A 3 -10.08 10.20 7.74
N ASP A 4 -10.31 9.79 8.98
CA ASP A 4 -9.39 10.09 10.08
C ASP A 4 -8.14 9.24 9.91
N PHE A 5 -7.15 9.82 9.24
CA PHE A 5 -5.85 9.19 9.07
C PHE A 5 -5.19 9.00 10.44
N SER A 6 -4.61 7.82 10.66
CA SER A 6 -3.81 7.53 11.85
C SER A 6 -2.71 8.60 12.01
N PRO A 7 -2.44 9.11 13.24
CA PRO A 7 -1.35 10.06 13.47
C PRO A 7 0.03 9.55 12.98
N ASN A 8 0.23 8.23 12.98
CA ASN A 8 1.46 7.62 12.44
C ASN A 8 1.52 7.70 10.91
N TYR A 9 0.37 7.67 10.24
CA TYR A 9 0.26 7.80 8.79
C TYR A 9 0.54 9.24 8.34
N VAL A 10 0.01 10.22 9.07
CA VAL A 10 0.27 11.65 8.85
C VAL A 10 1.77 11.96 8.98
N ARG A 11 2.43 11.47 10.04
CA ARG A 11 3.88 11.69 10.25
C ARG A 11 4.77 11.06 9.18
N LEU A 12 4.33 9.95 8.58
CA LEU A 12 5.09 9.27 7.53
C LEU A 12 5.02 10.06 6.20
N LEU A 13 3.93 10.80 5.99
CA LEU A 13 3.75 11.72 4.86
C LEU A 13 4.53 13.03 5.05
N GLU A 14 4.65 13.53 6.28
CA GLU A 14 5.40 14.76 6.58
C GLU A 14 6.93 14.60 6.36
N HIS A 15 7.45 13.37 6.37
CA HIS A 15 8.89 13.09 6.25
C HIS A 15 9.30 12.35 4.97
N GLY A 16 8.36 11.84 4.18
CA GLY A 16 8.64 11.33 2.84
C GLY A 16 8.45 12.44 1.82
N ASP A 17 9.28 12.49 0.78
CA ASP A 17 9.20 13.44 -0.35
C ASP A 17 7.93 13.26 -1.24
N ALA A 18 6.85 12.75 -0.64
CA ALA A 18 5.56 12.47 -1.26
C ALA A 18 4.64 13.68 -1.04
N ARG A 19 4.38 14.42 -2.11
CA ARG A 19 3.55 15.63 -2.09
C ARG A 19 2.05 15.35 -1.92
N ASP A 20 1.63 14.09 -2.09
CA ASP A 20 0.25 13.64 -1.85
C ASP A 20 0.22 12.16 -1.41
N VAL A 21 -0.76 11.80 -0.57
CA VAL A 21 -1.04 10.43 -0.10
C VAL A 21 -1.30 9.49 -1.27
N GLY A 22 -1.99 10.02 -2.29
CA GLY A 22 -2.28 9.30 -3.54
C GLY A 22 -1.04 9.03 -4.38
N ASP A 23 0.11 9.65 -4.08
CA ASP A 23 1.35 9.48 -4.84
C ASP A 23 2.18 8.27 -4.41
N THR A 24 1.93 7.71 -3.24
CA THR A 24 2.66 6.53 -2.73
C THR A 24 1.76 5.36 -2.36
N MET A 25 0.48 5.61 -2.06
CA MET A 25 -0.44 4.56 -1.64
C MET A 25 -0.97 3.75 -2.83
N ALA A 26 -0.62 2.46 -2.87
CA ALA A 26 -1.35 1.45 -3.65
C ALA A 26 -2.45 0.84 -2.78
N ALA A 27 -3.71 1.22 -3.01
CA ALA A 27 -4.86 0.72 -2.26
C ALA A 27 -6.04 0.43 -3.20
N GLY A 28 -6.93 -0.47 -2.76
CA GLY A 28 -8.08 -0.92 -3.55
C GLY A 28 -7.94 -2.38 -3.97
N SER A 29 -8.45 -2.72 -5.16
CA SER A 29 -8.35 -4.06 -5.71
C SER A 29 -6.90 -4.43 -6.05
N GLU A 30 -6.64 -5.73 -6.18
CA GLU A 30 -5.36 -6.26 -6.68
C GLU A 30 -4.99 -5.64 -8.04
N GLU A 31 -5.95 -5.45 -8.93
CA GLU A 31 -5.73 -4.79 -10.22
C GLU A 31 -5.28 -3.32 -10.07
N ALA A 32 -5.88 -2.58 -9.13
CA ALA A 32 -5.48 -1.20 -8.86
C ALA A 32 -4.06 -1.13 -8.28
N ILE A 33 -3.71 -2.07 -7.40
CA ILE A 33 -2.35 -2.22 -6.86
C ILE A 33 -1.36 -2.56 -7.97
N PHE A 34 -1.69 -3.53 -8.83
CA PHE A 34 -0.84 -3.92 -9.96
C PHE A 34 -0.57 -2.75 -10.91
N ARG A 35 -1.62 -2.04 -11.35
CA ARG A 35 -1.47 -0.85 -12.21
C ARG A 35 -0.56 0.21 -11.58
N ARG A 36 -0.60 0.38 -10.26
CA ARG A 36 0.28 1.30 -9.55
C ARG A 36 1.74 0.84 -9.58
N LEU A 37 1.99 -0.44 -9.34
CA LEU A 37 3.32 -1.03 -9.40
C LEU A 37 3.92 -0.93 -10.81
N CYS A 38 3.13 -1.16 -11.86
CA CYS A 38 3.57 -0.95 -13.24
C CYS A 38 4.00 0.50 -13.49
N ARG A 39 3.27 1.49 -12.97
CA ARG A 39 3.67 2.90 -13.09
C ARG A 39 5.02 3.19 -12.41
N TYR A 40 5.32 2.56 -11.28
CA TYR A 40 6.64 2.72 -10.63
C TYR A 40 7.76 2.12 -11.49
N ARG A 41 7.54 0.91 -12.04
CA ARG A 41 8.46 0.30 -12.99
C ARG A 41 8.69 1.19 -14.21
N ASP A 42 7.62 1.70 -14.82
CA ASP A 42 7.69 2.53 -16.02
C ASP A 42 8.36 3.88 -15.75
N ALA A 43 8.36 4.36 -14.51
CA ALA A 43 9.11 5.52 -14.05
C ALA A 43 10.60 5.23 -13.73
N GLY A 44 11.06 3.99 -13.91
CA GLY A 44 12.45 3.59 -13.69
C GLY A 44 12.79 3.23 -12.25
N VAL A 45 11.81 2.97 -11.39
CA VAL A 45 12.06 2.50 -10.01
C VAL A 45 12.71 1.12 -10.04
N THR A 46 13.87 0.98 -9.41
CA THR A 46 14.65 -0.27 -9.33
C THR A 46 14.44 -1.02 -8.01
N ASP A 47 14.11 -0.30 -6.94
CA ASP A 47 14.01 -0.83 -5.59
C ASP A 47 12.67 -0.41 -4.97
N LEU A 48 11.96 -1.34 -4.34
CA LEU A 48 10.64 -1.10 -3.77
C LEU A 48 10.51 -1.72 -2.38
N ALA A 49 10.19 -0.89 -1.39
CA ALA A 49 9.77 -1.33 -0.06
C ALA A 49 8.26 -1.13 0.10
N ALA A 50 7.53 -2.19 0.44
CA ALA A 50 6.09 -2.14 0.66
C ALA A 50 5.73 -2.39 2.14
N ARG A 51 4.97 -1.47 2.74
CA ARG A 51 4.38 -1.65 4.08
C ARG A 51 2.89 -1.95 3.93
N ILE A 52 2.46 -3.11 4.40
CA ILE A 52 1.05 -3.53 4.36
C ILE A 52 0.31 -2.97 5.59
N VAL A 53 -0.75 -2.21 5.34
CA VAL A 53 -1.71 -1.76 6.36
C VAL A 53 -2.94 -2.68 6.28
N SER A 54 -3.06 -3.61 7.23
CA SER A 54 -4.17 -4.56 7.23
C SER A 54 -5.45 -3.94 7.80
N LEU A 55 -6.57 -4.21 7.13
CA LEU A 55 -7.89 -3.73 7.50
C LEU A 55 -8.78 -4.90 7.94
N GLY A 56 -9.64 -4.66 8.92
CA GLY A 56 -10.56 -5.65 9.46
C GLY A 56 -11.05 -5.25 10.84
N GLU A 57 -12.27 -5.70 11.18
CA GLU A 57 -12.93 -5.36 12.45
C GLU A 57 -12.26 -6.02 13.67
N ASP A 58 -11.59 -7.16 13.46
CA ASP A 58 -10.91 -7.91 14.51
C ASP A 58 -9.47 -8.32 14.11
N ALA A 59 -8.80 -9.06 15.00
CA ALA A 59 -7.45 -9.54 14.76
C ALA A 59 -7.38 -10.61 13.65
N ALA A 60 -8.41 -11.44 13.51
CA ALA A 60 -8.44 -12.51 12.52
C ALA A 60 -8.62 -11.93 11.11
N ALA A 61 -9.55 -10.99 10.94
CA ALA A 61 -9.81 -10.26 9.71
C ALA A 61 -8.58 -9.47 9.26
N ARG A 62 -7.89 -8.77 10.19
CA ARG A 62 -6.63 -8.08 9.88
C ARG A 62 -5.51 -9.05 9.48
N SER A 63 -5.44 -10.23 10.11
CA SER A 63 -4.46 -11.26 9.75
C SER A 63 -4.74 -11.85 8.37
N ALA A 64 -6.01 -12.10 8.04
CA ALA A 64 -6.45 -12.58 6.73
C ALA A 64 -6.21 -11.52 5.64
N SER A 65 -6.51 -10.25 5.91
CA SER A 65 -6.20 -9.12 5.02
C SER A 65 -4.71 -9.06 4.72
N ARG A 66 -3.86 -9.09 5.75
CA ARG A 66 -2.41 -9.07 5.58
C ARG A 66 -1.92 -10.23 4.72
N ARG A 67 -2.40 -11.45 4.99
CA ARG A 67 -1.99 -12.66 4.27
C ARG A 67 -2.36 -12.60 2.80
N ARG A 68 -3.60 -12.24 2.45
CA ARG A 68 -4.00 -12.07 1.04
C ARG A 68 -3.12 -11.06 0.31
N THR A 69 -2.83 -9.92 0.93
CA THR A 69 -1.95 -8.91 0.32
C THR A 69 -0.52 -9.42 0.13
N GLN A 70 0.01 -10.19 1.08
CA GLN A 70 1.33 -10.81 0.96
C GLN A 70 1.37 -11.86 -0.17
N GLU A 71 0.37 -12.72 -0.25
CA GLU A 71 0.23 -13.75 -1.30
C GLU A 71 0.12 -13.11 -2.68
N PHE A 72 -0.70 -12.07 -2.82
CA PHE A 72 -0.81 -11.29 -4.06
C PHE A 72 0.53 -10.67 -4.45
N LEU A 73 1.21 -9.94 -3.56
CA LEU A 73 2.51 -9.33 -3.87
C LEU A 73 3.57 -10.38 -4.24
N ALA A 74 3.57 -11.54 -3.57
CA ALA A 74 4.45 -12.65 -3.91
C ALA A 74 4.18 -13.20 -5.32
N SER A 75 2.92 -13.23 -5.77
CA SER A 75 2.57 -13.66 -7.13
C SER A 75 3.05 -12.70 -8.24
N LEU A 76 3.35 -11.44 -7.90
CA LEU A 76 3.85 -10.44 -8.85
C LEU A 76 5.38 -10.48 -9.04
N ALA A 77 6.10 -11.18 -8.17
CA ALA A 77 7.56 -11.31 -8.21
C ALA A 77 8.04 -12.44 -9.16
N LEU A 78 7.10 -13.13 -9.81
CA LEU A 78 7.32 -14.20 -10.79
C LEU A 78 7.11 -13.67 -12.21
#